data_AF-A0A3D3UCD4-F1
#
_entry.id   AF-A0A3D3UCD4-F1
#
_cell.length_a   1.000
_cell.length_b   1.000
_cell.length_c   1.000
_cell.angle_alpha   90.00
_cell.angle_beta   90.00
_cell.angle_gamma   90.00
#
_symmetry.space_group_name_H-M   'P 1'
#
loop_
_entity.id
_entity.type
_entity.pdbx_description
1 polymer ?
#
loop_
_entity_poly.entity_id
_entity_poly.type
_entity_poly.pdbx_seq_one_letter_code
_entity_poly.pdbx_strand_id
1 'polypeptide(L)' 'MIAGATGDWEVIIGMEVHAQIASRAKLFSGAPTDFGGEPNDHVSLVDAAMPGMLPVI' A
#
# COMPACT_ATOMS: atom_id res chain seq x y z
N MET A 1 15.02 -32.23 10.83
CA MET A 1 14.51 -31.96 9.46
C MET A 1 13.02 -32.13 9.50
N ILE A 2 12.25 -31.17 8.98
CA ILE A 2 10.80 -31.31 8.88
C ILE A 2 10.53 -32.27 7.72
N ALA A 3 9.80 -33.35 7.97
CA ALA A 3 9.40 -34.30 6.93
C ALA A 3 8.22 -33.71 6.14
N GLY A 4 8.35 -33.63 4.82
CA GLY A 4 7.31 -33.06 3.97
C GLY A 4 6.06 -33.95 3.92
N ALA A 5 4.88 -33.34 3.83
CA ALA A 5 3.60 -34.07 3.79
C ALA A 5 3.45 -34.99 2.55
N THR A 6 4.24 -34.78 1.49
CA THR A 6 4.17 -35.54 0.23
C THR A 6 5.49 -36.18 -0.20
N GLY A 7 6.56 -36.12 0.60
CA GLY A 7 7.88 -36.69 0.28
C GLY A 7 9.00 -36.22 1.21
N ASP A 8 10.23 -36.65 0.92
CA ASP A 8 11.42 -36.37 1.75
C ASP A 8 11.77 -34.88 1.89
N TRP A 9 11.22 -34.03 1.00
CA TRP A 9 11.44 -32.59 0.96
C TRP A 9 10.11 -31.83 1.02
N GLU A 10 10.07 -30.74 1.79
CA GLU A 10 8.93 -29.84 1.92
C GLU A 10 9.21 -28.52 1.20
N VAL A 11 8.29 -28.09 0.34
CA VAL A 11 8.39 -26.78 -0.34
C VAL A 11 7.60 -25.76 0.47
N ILE A 12 8.30 -24.78 1.05
CA ILE A 12 7.70 -23.69 1.81
C ILE A 12 7.76 -22.42 0.98
N ILE A 13 6.59 -21.88 0.61
CA ILE A 13 6.47 -20.66 -0.19
C ILE A 13 5.68 -19.63 0.61
N GLY A 14 6.23 -18.43 0.75
CA GLY A 14 5.53 -17.25 1.25
C GLY A 14 5.15 -16.33 0.09
N MET A 15 3.97 -15.72 0.16
CA MET A 15 3.53 -14.70 -0.79
C MET A 15 3.18 -13.41 -0.03
N GLU A 16 3.65 -12.28 -0.55
CA GLU A 16 3.24 -10.95 -0.11
C GLU A 16 2.46 -10.29 -1.24
N VAL A 17 1.21 -9.91 -0.97
CA VAL A 17 0.29 -9.36 -1.97
C VAL A 17 -0.12 -7.96 -1.55
N HIS A 18 0.11 -6.97 -2.42
CA HIS A 18 -0.36 -5.60 -2.24
C HIS A 18 -1.55 -5.37 -3.17
N ALA A 19 -2.70 -5.00 -2.60
CA ALA A 19 -3.91 -4.68 -3.34
C ALA A 19 -4.36 -3.25 -3.00
N GLN A 20 -4.53 -2.41 -4.02
CA GLN A 20 -4.97 -1.03 -3.85
C GLN A 20 -6.48 -0.99 -3.58
N ILE A 21 -6.87 -0.32 -2.49
CA ILE A 21 -8.29 -0.09 -2.16
C ILE A 21 -8.86 0.92 -3.16
N ALA A 22 -10.04 0.60 -3.73
CA ALA A 22 -10.77 1.49 -4.63
C ALA A 22 -11.51 2.60 -3.84
N SER A 23 -10.75 3.51 -3.22
CA SER A 23 -11.26 4.74 -2.61
C SER A 23 -11.21 5.91 -3.59
N ARG A 24 -11.87 7.02 -3.25
CA ARG A 24 -11.77 8.30 -4.00
C ARG A 24 -10.70 9.24 -3.42
N ALA A 25 -10.29 9.03 -2.18
CA ALA A 25 -9.29 9.80 -1.46
C ALA A 25 -8.25 8.86 -0.85
N LYS A 26 -7.05 9.39 -0.59
CA LYS A 26 -5.97 8.64 0.07
C LYS A 26 -6.34 8.31 1.52
N LEU A 27 -5.66 7.32 2.07
CA LEU A 27 -5.96 6.76 3.40
C LEU A 27 -5.82 7.77 4.54
N PHE A 28 -4.93 8.76 4.41
CA PHE A 28 -4.61 9.70 5.48
C PHE A 28 -4.84 11.17 5.11
N SER A 29 -5.33 11.42 3.89
CA SER A 29 -5.49 12.77 3.35
C SER A 29 -6.65 12.84 2.35
N GLY A 30 -7.18 14.03 2.13
CA GLY A 30 -8.26 14.26 1.18
C GLY A 30 -7.83 14.26 -0.30
N ALA A 31 -6.56 14.00 -0.62
CA ALA A 31 -6.08 14.00 -2.01
C ALA A 31 -6.64 12.80 -2.79
N PRO A 32 -6.92 12.95 -4.10
CA PRO A 32 -7.52 11.89 -4.90
C PRO A 32 -6.55 10.72 -5.14
N THR A 33 -7.14 9.54 -5.36
CA THR A 33 -6.48 8.29 -5.73
C THR A 33 -6.59 7.98 -7.23
N ASP A 34 -7.02 8.97 -8.02
CA ASP A 34 -7.22 8.85 -9.45
C ASP A 34 -5.90 8.68 -10.20
N PHE A 35 -5.96 7.90 -11.29
CA PHE A 35 -4.82 7.69 -12.17
C PHE A 35 -4.67 8.85 -13.17
N GLY A 36 -3.42 9.22 -13.47
CA GLY A 36 -3.08 10.34 -14.35
C GLY A 36 -2.76 11.62 -13.55
N GLY A 37 -2.84 12.77 -14.23
CA GLY A 37 -2.43 14.07 -13.68
C GLY A 37 -0.96 14.41 -13.95
N GLU A 38 -0.62 15.68 -13.78
CA GLU A 38 0.76 16.15 -13.85
C GLU A 38 1.55 15.74 -12.58
N PRO A 39 2.89 15.81 -12.60
CA PRO A 39 3.69 15.57 -11.40
C PRO A 39 3.25 16.47 -10.23
N ASN A 40 2.89 15.82 -9.11
CA ASN A 40 2.39 16.46 -7.88
C ASN A 40 0.97 17.06 -7.96
N ASP A 41 0.17 16.71 -8.97
CA ASP A 41 -1.21 17.21 -9.12
C ASP A 41 -2.16 16.65 -8.05
N HIS A 42 -1.95 15.39 -7.64
CA HIS A 42 -2.75 14.71 -6.61
C HIS A 42 -2.04 14.68 -5.25
N VAL A 43 -1.55 15.82 -4.76
CA VAL A 43 -0.78 15.91 -3.50
C VAL A 43 -1.38 16.94 -2.54
N SER A 44 -1.63 16.53 -1.30
CA SER A 44 -1.96 17.43 -0.19
C SER A 44 -0.73 17.74 0.69
N LEU A 45 -0.85 18.68 1.62
CA LEU A 45 0.22 18.98 2.58
C LEU A 45 0.58 17.77 3.47
N VAL A 46 -0.39 16.89 3.76
CA VAL A 46 -0.16 15.64 4.48
C VAL A 46 0.69 14.69 3.64
N ASP A 47 0.38 14.56 2.35
CA ASP A 47 1.11 13.70 1.42
C ASP A 47 2.54 14.20 1.17
N ALA A 48 2.72 15.52 1.17
CA ALA A 48 4.01 16.20 1.05
C ALA A 48 4.80 16.21 2.38
N ALA A 49 4.26 15.62 3.44
CA ALA A 49 4.86 15.58 4.78
C ALA A 49 5.28 16.97 5.31
N MET A 50 4.46 18.00 5.04
CA MET A 50 4.76 19.35 5.50
C MET A 50 4.73 19.43 7.04
N PRO A 51 5.62 20.23 7.66
CA PRO A 51 5.69 20.32 9.11
C PRO A 51 4.35 20.74 9.74
N GLY A 52 3.93 20.03 10.79
CA GLY A 52 2.70 20.31 11.52
C GLY A 52 1.43 19.67 10.94
N MET A 53 1.53 18.93 9.83
CA MET A 53 0.39 18.19 9.28
C MET A 53 0.14 16.89 10.04
N LEU A 54 -1.14 16.55 10.24
CA LEU A 54 -1.57 15.34 10.94
C LEU A 54 -2.40 14.44 9.99
N PRO A 55 -2.21 13.11 10.02
CA PRO A 55 -3.01 12.18 9.23
C PRO A 55 -4.43 12.03 9.81
N VAL A 56 -5.42 11.86 8.93
CA VAL A 56 -6.81 11.57 9.31
C VAL A 56 -7.29 10.35 8.52
N ILE A 57 -7.87 9.36 9.20
CA ILE A 57 -8.41 8.12 8.63
C ILE A 57 -9.83 8.35 8.10
#